data_AF-A0A544YLX0-F1
#
_entry.id   AF-A0A544YLX0-F1
#
_cell.length_a   1.000
_cell.length_b   1.000
_cell.length_c   1.000
_cell.angle_alpha   90.00
_cell.angle_beta   90.00
_cell.angle_gamma   90.00
#
_symmetry.space_group_name_H-M   'P 1'
#
loop_
_entity.id
_entity.type
_entity.pdbx_description
1 polymer ?
#
loop_
_entity_poly.entity_id
_entity_poly.type
_entity_poly.pdbx_seq_one_letter_code
_entity_poly.pdbx_strand_id
1 'polypeptide(L)'
;MNVAVTMFCGGRGAAGIARGMLGAPGVVLSLIVNGYDNGLSTGALRRYLPGMLGPSDFRKNLLPHLDPADPAQAALAAVLDHRLPGATTPAGLAAVIESIATRRGRFAALPEAAREAVTADLRVFARRLAAYPHGLDLSDCALGNLVFAGAYLRLGRDFNAAVDACARTFGSSVRLLNVTNGENAFLAALRRDGSLLADEAEIVAPQGPGVITDLFLLREPLGARRRAELEALPPAWTREVLRRERAEVTPNPRALEAIRDADLIVYGPGTPHSSLLPSYLTPGVADALARSRAAAKVFVVNTRGDHDVRGLSAPDLVDRTLAYLGDPRNERRLVTHVLSHRAPAPDAPGDAPAVPYGVLDRGEWAGARWIGADLDHFGVHHPGRTAEALLAIRDEAALARAR
;
A
#
# COMPACT_ATOMS: atom_id res chain seq x y z
N MET A 1 -20.19 -20.27 4.15
CA MET A 1 -20.48 -18.83 4.30
C MET A 1 -19.25 -18.09 3.83
N ASN A 2 -19.39 -17.06 2.99
CA ASN A 2 -18.24 -16.29 2.54
C ASN A 2 -17.72 -15.42 3.70
N VAL A 3 -16.40 -15.30 3.85
CA VAL A 3 -15.74 -14.48 4.86
C VAL A 3 -15.13 -13.27 4.16
N ALA A 4 -15.67 -12.08 4.41
CA ALA A 4 -15.16 -10.84 3.84
C ALA A 4 -13.94 -10.36 4.64
N VAL A 5 -12.77 -10.33 4.01
CA VAL A 5 -11.53 -9.83 4.61
C VAL A 5 -11.13 -8.54 3.91
N THR A 6 -10.93 -7.47 4.68
CA THR A 6 -10.40 -6.21 4.16
C THR A 6 -9.04 -5.95 4.77
N MET A 7 -8.02 -5.80 3.91
CA MET A 7 -6.65 -5.57 4.33
C MET A 7 -6.14 -4.23 3.80
N PHE A 8 -5.65 -3.38 4.69
CA PHE A 8 -4.83 -2.23 4.31
C PHE A 8 -3.42 -2.71 3.99
N CYS A 9 -2.90 -2.34 2.83
CA CYS A 9 -1.54 -2.71 2.43
C CYS A 9 -0.90 -1.65 1.53
N GLY A 10 0.44 -1.69 1.49
CA GLY A 10 1.26 -1.01 0.49
C GLY A 10 1.69 -1.95 -0.61
N GLY A 11 2.96 -1.89 -0.99
CA GLY A 11 3.59 -2.75 -1.99
C GLY A 11 3.61 -4.25 -1.64
N ARG A 12 4.79 -4.81 -1.35
CA ARG A 12 4.96 -6.28 -1.27
C ARG A 12 4.84 -6.89 0.13
N GLY A 13 4.86 -6.08 1.19
CA GLY A 13 4.92 -6.56 2.58
C GLY A 13 3.78 -7.50 2.95
N ALA A 14 2.59 -7.26 2.41
CA ALA A 14 1.39 -8.07 2.69
C ALA A 14 1.12 -9.18 1.65
N ALA A 15 1.94 -9.30 0.60
CA ALA A 15 1.69 -10.22 -0.52
C ALA A 15 1.66 -11.70 -0.11
N GLY A 16 2.47 -12.08 0.88
CA GLY A 16 2.44 -13.42 1.47
C GLY A 16 1.11 -13.70 2.17
N ILE A 17 0.67 -12.79 3.03
CA ILE A 17 -0.59 -12.90 3.77
C ILE A 17 -1.78 -12.94 2.81
N ALA A 18 -1.81 -12.06 1.80
CA ALA A 18 -2.88 -12.03 0.81
C ALA A 18 -3.01 -13.37 0.06
N ARG A 19 -1.89 -14.00 -0.33
CA ARG A 19 -1.89 -15.35 -0.93
C ARG A 19 -2.40 -16.41 0.05
N GLY A 20 -1.97 -16.36 1.30
CA GLY A 20 -2.48 -17.26 2.34
C GLY A 20 -4.00 -17.16 2.53
N MET A 21 -4.52 -15.93 2.53
CA MET A 21 -5.95 -15.65 2.61
C MET A 21 -6.73 -16.17 1.40
N LEU A 22 -6.21 -16.01 0.18
CA LEU A 22 -6.84 -16.54 -1.03
C LEU A 22 -6.85 -18.08 -1.08
N GLY A 23 -5.91 -18.73 -0.40
CA GLY A 23 -5.90 -20.19 -0.24
C GLY A 23 -6.95 -20.71 0.74
N ALA A 24 -7.52 -19.85 1.59
CA ALA A 24 -8.50 -20.26 2.58
C ALA A 24 -9.93 -20.34 1.98
N PRO A 25 -10.68 -21.44 2.21
CA PRO A 25 -12.00 -21.62 1.63
C PRO A 25 -12.99 -20.51 2.01
N GLY A 26 -13.68 -19.96 1.01
CA GLY A 26 -14.74 -18.98 1.21
C GLY A 26 -14.28 -17.56 1.53
N VAL A 27 -12.98 -17.27 1.56
CA VAL A 27 -12.48 -15.90 1.77
C VAL A 27 -12.69 -15.05 0.52
N VAL A 28 -13.27 -13.87 0.72
CA VAL A 28 -13.35 -12.80 -0.28
C VAL A 28 -12.46 -11.65 0.18
N LEU A 29 -11.36 -11.42 -0.52
CA LEU A 29 -10.33 -10.48 -0.11
C LEU A 29 -10.45 -9.12 -0.83
N SER A 30 -10.53 -8.05 -0.06
CA SER A 30 -10.39 -6.67 -0.54
C SER A 30 -9.08 -6.07 -0.05
N LEU A 31 -8.29 -5.51 -0.97
CA LEU A 31 -7.04 -4.83 -0.66
C LEU A 31 -7.26 -3.32 -0.80
N ILE A 32 -7.02 -2.57 0.27
CA ILE A 32 -7.10 -1.11 0.29
C ILE A 32 -5.69 -0.55 0.26
N VAL A 33 -5.41 0.18 -0.81
CA VAL A 33 -4.08 0.72 -1.14
C VAL A 33 -4.19 2.22 -1.34
N ASN A 34 -3.17 2.99 -0.97
CA ASN A 34 -3.08 4.40 -1.33
C ASN A 34 -2.14 4.60 -2.53
N GLY A 35 -2.33 5.70 -3.27
CA GLY A 35 -1.53 6.03 -4.45
C GLY A 35 -0.49 7.13 -4.22
N TYR A 36 0.00 7.31 -3.00
CA TYR A 36 0.87 8.43 -2.66
C TYR A 36 2.37 8.17 -2.89
N ASP A 37 2.75 6.96 -3.33
CA ASP A 37 4.11 6.62 -3.81
C ASP A 37 4.54 7.63 -4.91
N ASN A 38 5.68 8.26 -4.69
CA ASN A 38 6.37 9.11 -5.65
C ASN A 38 7.86 8.76 -5.76
N GLY A 39 8.25 7.54 -5.40
CA GLY A 39 9.61 7.05 -5.58
C GLY A 39 9.97 6.82 -7.05
N LEU A 40 11.24 7.08 -7.41
CA LEU A 40 11.87 6.70 -8.67
C LEU A 40 10.99 6.98 -9.91
N SER A 41 10.69 5.94 -10.70
CA SER A 41 9.89 6.04 -11.92
C SER A 41 8.41 6.33 -11.66
N THR A 42 7.87 6.00 -10.48
CA THR A 42 6.50 6.38 -10.08
C THR A 42 6.39 7.90 -9.95
N GLY A 43 7.33 8.53 -9.23
CA GLY A 43 7.36 9.98 -9.07
C GLY A 43 7.55 10.73 -10.39
N ALA A 44 8.43 10.22 -11.25
CA ALA A 44 8.63 10.77 -12.60
C ALA A 44 7.33 10.71 -13.42
N LEU A 45 6.60 9.60 -13.37
CA LEU A 45 5.33 9.42 -14.06
C LEU A 45 4.23 10.36 -13.52
N ARG A 46 4.15 10.55 -12.19
CA ARG A 46 3.20 11.50 -11.56
C ARG A 46 3.50 12.95 -11.96
N ARG A 47 4.77 13.35 -12.05
CA ARG A 47 5.15 14.68 -12.57
C ARG A 47 4.80 14.84 -14.04
N TYR A 48 5.00 13.78 -14.83
CA TYR A 48 4.69 13.78 -16.26
C TYR A 48 3.18 13.83 -16.57
N LEU A 49 2.37 13.24 -15.69
CA LEU A 49 0.91 13.21 -15.73
C LEU A 49 0.30 13.86 -14.48
N PRO A 50 0.28 15.20 -14.40
CA PRO A 50 -0.30 15.89 -13.24
C PRO A 50 -1.72 15.41 -12.94
N GLY A 51 -1.99 15.22 -11.64
CA GLY A 51 -3.24 14.68 -11.12
C GLY A 51 -3.31 13.15 -11.01
N MET A 52 -2.37 12.42 -11.62
CA MET A 52 -2.33 10.96 -11.51
C MET A 52 -1.73 10.52 -10.15
N LEU A 53 -2.34 9.53 -9.53
CA LEU A 53 -1.79 8.80 -8.38
C LEU A 53 -0.70 7.81 -8.81
N GLY A 54 0.16 7.40 -7.88
CA GLY A 54 1.22 6.43 -8.11
C GLY A 54 0.67 5.02 -8.36
N PRO A 55 0.87 4.41 -9.54
CA PRO A 55 0.31 3.08 -9.85
C PRO A 55 1.10 1.91 -9.26
N SER A 56 2.28 2.17 -8.68
CA SER A 56 3.26 1.13 -8.34
C SER A 56 2.74 0.12 -7.33
N ASP A 57 2.09 0.57 -6.25
CA ASP A 57 1.57 -0.34 -5.22
C ASP A 57 0.34 -1.11 -5.72
N PHE A 58 -0.52 -0.49 -6.54
CA PHE A 58 -1.61 -1.20 -7.22
C PHE A 58 -1.07 -2.34 -8.10
N ARG A 59 -0.06 -2.05 -8.93
CA ARG A 59 0.63 -3.04 -9.76
C ARG A 59 1.28 -4.16 -8.93
N LYS A 60 1.98 -3.80 -7.85
CA LYS A 60 2.64 -4.76 -6.93
C LYS A 60 1.64 -5.66 -6.19
N ASN A 61 0.36 -5.25 -6.05
CA ASN A 61 -0.70 -6.07 -5.46
C ASN A 61 -1.45 -6.92 -6.50
N LEU A 62 -1.28 -6.70 -7.81
CA LEU A 62 -1.81 -7.62 -8.82
C LEU A 62 -0.89 -8.81 -9.06
N LEU A 63 0.42 -8.55 -9.08
CA LEU A 63 1.46 -9.55 -9.41
C LEU A 63 1.45 -10.83 -8.54
N PRO A 64 1.30 -10.78 -7.21
CA PRO A 64 1.50 -11.95 -6.35
C PRO A 64 0.41 -13.02 -6.47
N HIS A 65 -0.69 -12.71 -7.15
CA HIS A 65 -1.84 -13.60 -7.29
C HIS A 65 -1.85 -14.37 -8.61
N LEU A 66 -0.85 -14.12 -9.46
CA LEU A 66 -0.65 -14.84 -10.70
C LEU A 66 0.19 -16.10 -10.45
N ASP A 67 -0.26 -17.23 -10.98
CA ASP A 67 0.45 -18.50 -10.92
C ASP A 67 1.59 -18.52 -11.95
N PRO A 68 2.88 -18.58 -11.52
CA PRO A 68 4.00 -18.67 -12.45
C PRO A 68 4.07 -19.99 -13.21
N ALA A 69 3.36 -21.04 -12.77
CA ALA A 69 3.30 -22.33 -13.47
C ALA A 69 2.30 -22.33 -14.64
N ASP A 70 1.30 -21.44 -14.62
CA ASP A 70 0.38 -21.22 -15.74
C ASP A 70 1.05 -20.29 -16.76
N PRO A 71 1.31 -20.74 -18.01
CA PRO A 71 1.98 -19.92 -19.02
C PRO A 71 1.27 -18.59 -19.32
N ALA A 72 -0.06 -18.55 -19.28
CA ALA A 72 -0.82 -17.34 -19.54
C ALA A 72 -0.68 -16.32 -18.41
N GLN A 73 -0.73 -16.79 -17.16
CA GLN A 73 -0.53 -15.95 -15.98
C GLN A 73 0.94 -15.51 -15.83
N ALA A 74 1.90 -16.37 -16.19
CA ALA A 74 3.30 -15.99 -16.29
C ALA A 74 3.53 -14.88 -17.33
N ALA A 75 2.84 -14.91 -18.47
CA ALA A 75 2.88 -13.84 -19.47
C ALA A 75 2.25 -12.53 -18.96
N LEU A 76 1.16 -12.59 -18.20
CA LEU A 76 0.55 -11.44 -17.52
C LEU A 76 1.52 -10.81 -16.51
N ALA A 77 2.16 -11.64 -15.68
CA ALA A 77 3.18 -11.22 -14.71
C ALA A 77 4.37 -10.56 -15.42
N ALA A 78 4.77 -11.11 -16.57
CA ALA A 78 5.83 -10.55 -17.39
C ALA A 78 5.49 -9.14 -17.91
N VAL A 79 4.23 -8.84 -18.24
CA VAL A 79 3.82 -7.45 -18.58
C VAL A 79 3.91 -6.54 -17.36
N LEU A 80 3.40 -6.98 -16.20
CA LEU A 80 3.37 -6.17 -14.98
C LEU A 80 4.76 -5.81 -14.46
N ASP A 81 5.74 -6.72 -14.57
CA ASP A 81 7.06 -6.53 -13.96
C ASP A 81 8.20 -6.29 -14.96
N HIS A 82 7.91 -6.27 -16.27
CA HIS A 82 8.93 -5.91 -17.26
C HIS A 82 9.46 -4.50 -17.01
N ARG A 83 10.77 -4.41 -16.71
CA ARG A 83 11.51 -3.15 -16.61
C ARG A 83 12.06 -2.76 -17.97
N LEU A 84 11.80 -1.51 -18.35
CA LEU A 84 12.35 -0.94 -19.57
C LEU A 84 13.87 -0.73 -19.41
N PRO A 85 14.68 -1.10 -20.42
CA PRO A 85 16.12 -0.89 -20.39
C PRO A 85 16.49 0.59 -20.18
N GLY A 86 17.70 0.84 -19.68
CA GLY A 86 18.24 2.21 -19.58
C GLY A 86 18.25 2.91 -20.95
N ALA A 87 17.95 4.20 -20.95
CA ALA A 87 17.85 5.05 -22.14
C ALA A 87 16.79 4.59 -23.17
N THR A 88 15.72 3.93 -22.71
CA THR A 88 14.60 3.56 -23.60
C THR A 88 13.96 4.80 -24.24
N THR A 89 13.98 4.84 -25.57
CA THR A 89 13.36 5.92 -26.37
C THR A 89 11.88 5.64 -26.62
N PRO A 90 11.09 6.63 -27.11
CA PRO A 90 9.72 6.38 -27.57
C PRO A 90 9.63 5.27 -28.64
N ALA A 91 10.62 5.17 -29.53
CA ALA A 91 10.71 4.08 -30.50
C ALA A 91 11.00 2.72 -29.84
N GLY A 92 11.84 2.69 -28.80
CA GLY A 92 12.07 1.51 -27.98
C GLY A 92 10.78 1.03 -27.28
N LEU A 93 10.00 1.94 -26.71
CA LEU A 93 8.69 1.62 -26.16
C LEU A 93 7.74 1.07 -27.24
N ALA A 94 7.72 1.66 -28.43
CA ALA A 94 6.91 1.17 -29.55
C ALA A 94 7.29 -0.26 -29.95
N ALA A 95 8.57 -0.62 -29.94
CA ALA A 95 9.03 -1.98 -30.20
C ALA A 95 8.58 -2.99 -29.12
N VAL A 96 8.54 -2.58 -27.85
CA VAL A 96 7.99 -3.39 -26.75
C VAL A 96 6.48 -3.60 -26.96
N ILE A 97 5.74 -2.54 -27.31
CA ILE A 97 4.31 -2.63 -27.63
C ILE A 97 4.07 -3.60 -28.78
N GLU A 98 4.89 -3.55 -29.83
CA GLU A 98 4.77 -4.45 -30.98
C GLU A 98 5.06 -5.90 -30.61
N SER A 99 6.02 -6.13 -29.71
CA SER A 99 6.34 -7.47 -29.20
C SER A 99 5.17 -8.06 -28.40
N ILE A 100 4.43 -7.24 -27.67
CA ILE A 100 3.19 -7.66 -26.98
C ILE A 100 2.09 -7.92 -27.99
N ALA A 101 1.87 -6.99 -28.92
CA ALA A 101 0.82 -7.09 -29.95
C ALA A 101 0.98 -8.33 -30.83
N THR A 102 2.22 -8.76 -31.09
CA THR A 102 2.55 -9.95 -31.89
C THR A 102 2.91 -11.19 -31.05
N ARG A 103 2.72 -11.14 -29.72
CA ARG A 103 2.99 -12.26 -28.78
C ARG A 103 4.40 -12.85 -28.92
N ARG A 104 5.42 -12.01 -28.93
CA ARG A 104 6.83 -12.45 -29.03
C ARG A 104 7.48 -12.67 -27.67
N GLY A 105 8.37 -13.65 -27.61
CA GLY A 105 9.18 -13.95 -26.42
C GLY A 105 8.33 -14.26 -25.20
N ARG A 106 8.59 -13.57 -24.08
CA ARG A 106 7.87 -13.74 -22.81
C ARG A 106 6.36 -13.42 -22.86
N PHE A 107 5.87 -12.82 -23.95
CA PHE A 107 4.46 -12.49 -24.15
C PHE A 107 3.72 -13.52 -25.02
N ALA A 108 4.36 -14.65 -25.38
CA ALA A 108 3.81 -15.66 -26.28
C ALA A 108 2.47 -16.23 -25.82
N ALA A 109 2.32 -16.46 -24.51
CA ALA A 109 1.12 -17.04 -23.92
C ALA A 109 0.10 -15.98 -23.44
N LEU A 110 0.28 -14.70 -23.78
CA LEU A 110 -0.61 -13.64 -23.29
C LEU A 110 -2.04 -13.83 -23.83
N PRO A 111 -3.07 -13.90 -22.96
CA PRO A 111 -4.47 -14.03 -23.38
C PRO A 111 -4.89 -12.92 -24.35
N GLU A 112 -5.74 -13.23 -25.33
CA GLU A 112 -6.17 -12.28 -26.37
C GLU A 112 -6.75 -10.99 -25.81
N ALA A 113 -7.74 -11.10 -24.92
CA ALA A 113 -8.36 -9.94 -24.29
C ALA A 113 -7.35 -9.08 -23.50
N ALA A 114 -6.39 -9.72 -22.82
CA ALA A 114 -5.35 -9.01 -22.08
C ALA A 114 -4.36 -8.31 -23.03
N ARG A 115 -3.94 -9.00 -24.10
CA ARG A 115 -3.07 -8.45 -25.15
C ARG A 115 -3.68 -7.19 -25.77
N GLU A 116 -4.96 -7.26 -26.15
CA GLU A 116 -5.68 -6.13 -26.74
C GLU A 116 -5.77 -4.94 -25.78
N ALA A 117 -6.18 -5.19 -24.53
CA ALA A 117 -6.29 -4.15 -23.50
C ALA A 117 -4.94 -3.49 -23.18
N VAL A 118 -3.91 -4.29 -22.90
CA VAL A 118 -2.54 -3.81 -22.62
C VAL A 118 -1.99 -2.99 -23.78
N THR A 119 -2.15 -3.48 -25.01
CA THR A 119 -1.67 -2.78 -26.21
C THR A 119 -2.43 -1.46 -26.41
N ALA A 120 -3.74 -1.43 -26.19
CA ALA A 120 -4.55 -0.22 -26.30
C ALA A 120 -4.10 0.85 -25.29
N ASP A 121 -3.92 0.47 -24.03
CA ASP A 121 -3.47 1.37 -22.96
C ASP A 121 -2.06 1.89 -23.24
N LEU A 122 -1.11 1.02 -23.58
CA LEU A 122 0.26 1.43 -23.91
C LEU A 122 0.33 2.34 -25.15
N ARG A 123 -0.52 2.12 -26.17
CA ARG A 123 -0.60 3.02 -27.34
C ARG A 123 -1.15 4.39 -26.98
N VAL A 124 -2.10 4.49 -26.05
CA VAL A 124 -2.57 5.77 -25.51
C VAL A 124 -1.42 6.50 -24.82
N PHE A 125 -0.68 5.81 -23.96
CA PHE A 125 0.47 6.38 -23.28
C PHE A 125 1.59 6.78 -24.26
N ALA A 126 1.91 5.95 -25.25
CA ALA A 126 2.92 6.24 -26.26
C ALA A 126 2.58 7.48 -27.10
N ARG A 127 1.29 7.70 -27.42
CA ARG A 127 0.84 8.95 -28.08
C ARG A 127 1.07 10.18 -27.21
N ARG A 128 0.81 10.09 -25.90
CA ARG A 128 1.11 11.16 -24.94
C ARG A 128 2.62 11.42 -24.89
N LEU A 129 3.44 10.37 -24.84
CA LEU A 129 4.90 10.46 -24.86
C LEU A 129 5.42 11.12 -26.15
N ALA A 130 4.89 10.73 -27.32
CA ALA A 130 5.28 11.33 -28.60
C ALA A 130 4.96 12.83 -28.66
N ALA A 131 3.84 13.27 -28.07
CA ALA A 131 3.48 14.69 -28.01
C ALA A 131 4.36 15.49 -27.04
N TYR A 132 4.92 14.86 -26.01
CA TYR A 132 5.76 15.51 -24.99
C TYR A 132 6.97 14.62 -24.64
N PRO A 133 7.97 14.50 -25.53
CA PRO A 133 9.01 13.46 -25.45
C PRO A 133 10.08 13.71 -24.38
N HIS A 134 10.23 14.95 -23.90
CA HIS A 134 11.29 15.32 -22.95
C HIS A 134 10.85 15.30 -21.48
N GLY A 135 9.60 14.94 -21.19
CA GLY A 135 9.03 15.05 -19.84
C GLY A 135 9.19 13.82 -18.97
N LEU A 136 9.70 12.70 -19.50
CA LEU A 136 9.79 11.44 -18.77
C LEU A 136 10.97 10.61 -19.25
N ASP A 137 11.85 10.23 -18.33
CA ASP A 137 12.80 9.14 -18.53
C ASP A 137 12.10 7.79 -18.30
N LEU A 138 12.19 6.91 -19.30
CA LEU A 138 11.59 5.57 -19.25
C LEU A 138 12.50 4.53 -18.61
N SER A 139 13.76 4.87 -18.31
CA SER A 139 14.73 3.95 -17.72
C SER A 139 14.22 3.34 -16.42
N ASP A 140 14.27 1.99 -16.34
CA ASP A 140 13.79 1.21 -15.19
C ASP A 140 12.30 1.41 -14.83
N CYS A 141 11.52 2.04 -15.72
CA CYS A 141 10.09 2.13 -15.55
C CYS A 141 9.47 0.74 -15.72
N ALA A 142 8.62 0.34 -14.76
CA ALA A 142 7.82 -0.87 -14.92
C ALA A 142 6.79 -0.65 -16.03
N LEU A 143 6.77 -1.53 -17.03
CA LEU A 143 5.80 -1.49 -18.12
C LEU A 143 4.37 -1.49 -17.58
N GLY A 144 4.09 -2.26 -16.51
CA GLY A 144 2.79 -2.22 -15.83
C GLY A 144 2.40 -0.82 -15.35
N ASN A 145 3.33 0.01 -14.85
CA ASN A 145 3.00 1.40 -14.48
C ASN A 145 2.56 2.22 -15.69
N LEU A 146 3.15 1.96 -16.87
CA LEU A 146 2.76 2.61 -18.12
C LEU A 146 1.40 2.11 -18.64
N VAL A 147 1.05 0.84 -18.40
CA VAL A 147 -0.30 0.31 -18.66
C VAL A 147 -1.33 1.08 -17.82
N PHE A 148 -1.09 1.24 -16.51
CA PHE A 148 -1.98 2.04 -15.64
C PHE A 148 -2.08 3.50 -16.10
N ALA A 149 -0.97 4.13 -16.51
CA ALA A 149 -0.99 5.49 -17.05
C ALA A 149 -1.77 5.59 -18.37
N GLY A 150 -1.64 4.60 -19.24
CA GLY A 150 -2.42 4.47 -20.46
C GLY A 150 -3.92 4.34 -20.19
N ALA A 151 -4.29 3.46 -19.27
CA ALA A 151 -5.67 3.26 -18.84
C ALA A 151 -6.26 4.54 -18.22
N TYR A 152 -5.51 5.21 -17.34
CA TYR A 152 -5.89 6.49 -16.75
C TYR A 152 -6.18 7.55 -17.82
N LEU A 153 -5.30 7.71 -18.81
CA LEU A 153 -5.51 8.65 -19.91
C LEU A 153 -6.72 8.26 -20.78
N ARG A 154 -6.88 6.96 -21.09
CA ARG A 154 -7.99 6.47 -21.92
C ARG A 154 -9.34 6.63 -21.24
N LEU A 155 -9.40 6.48 -19.93
CA LEU A 155 -10.61 6.54 -19.11
C LEU A 155 -10.87 7.94 -18.55
N GLY A 156 -10.42 8.99 -19.27
CA GLY A 156 -10.77 10.37 -18.94
C GLY A 156 -10.13 10.88 -17.65
N ARG A 157 -8.95 10.37 -17.28
CA ARG A 157 -8.23 10.72 -16.05
C ARG A 157 -8.95 10.29 -14.76
N ASP A 158 -9.69 9.20 -14.83
CA ASP A 158 -10.21 8.50 -13.65
C ASP A 158 -9.24 7.39 -13.24
N PHE A 159 -8.55 7.60 -12.11
CA PHE A 159 -7.57 6.64 -11.60
C PHE A 159 -8.23 5.36 -11.06
N ASN A 160 -9.41 5.47 -10.45
CA ASN A 160 -10.12 4.32 -9.90
C ASN A 160 -10.67 3.44 -11.03
N ALA A 161 -11.19 4.03 -12.11
CA ALA A 161 -11.56 3.31 -13.31
C ALA A 161 -10.35 2.62 -13.97
N ALA A 162 -9.17 3.25 -13.94
CA ALA A 162 -7.93 2.63 -14.42
C ALA A 162 -7.53 1.42 -13.57
N VAL A 163 -7.60 1.51 -12.24
CA VAL A 163 -7.37 0.38 -11.32
C VAL A 163 -8.32 -0.77 -11.62
N ASP A 164 -9.62 -0.49 -11.77
CA ASP A 164 -10.62 -1.50 -12.11
C ASP A 164 -10.37 -2.15 -13.49
N ALA A 165 -9.99 -1.36 -14.48
CA ALA A 165 -9.67 -1.86 -15.82
C ALA A 165 -8.45 -2.78 -15.78
N CYS A 166 -7.36 -2.35 -15.12
CA CYS A 166 -6.16 -3.17 -14.96
C CYS A 166 -6.46 -4.44 -14.14
N ALA A 167 -7.22 -4.36 -13.04
CA ALA A 167 -7.58 -5.53 -12.25
C ALA A 167 -8.33 -6.58 -13.09
N ARG A 168 -9.24 -6.15 -13.98
CA ARG A 168 -9.90 -7.06 -14.95
C ARG A 168 -8.93 -7.62 -15.99
N THR A 169 -8.10 -6.77 -16.60
CA THR A 169 -7.11 -7.17 -17.61
C THR A 169 -6.14 -8.23 -17.10
N PHE A 170 -5.74 -8.13 -15.83
CA PHE A 170 -4.80 -9.05 -15.19
C PHE A 170 -5.50 -10.14 -14.34
N GLY A 171 -6.82 -10.31 -14.47
CA GLY A 171 -7.55 -11.41 -13.83
C GLY A 171 -7.45 -11.43 -12.30
N SER A 172 -7.49 -10.26 -11.67
CA SER A 172 -7.27 -10.14 -10.22
C SER A 172 -8.25 -10.98 -9.40
N SER A 173 -7.71 -11.83 -8.52
CA SER A 173 -8.50 -12.60 -7.55
C SER A 173 -8.91 -11.79 -6.31
N VAL A 174 -8.48 -10.54 -6.22
CA VAL A 174 -8.76 -9.63 -5.09
C VAL A 174 -9.53 -8.41 -5.56
N ARG A 175 -10.34 -7.83 -4.68
CA ARG A 175 -10.91 -6.49 -4.91
C ARG A 175 -9.85 -5.44 -4.57
N LEU A 176 -9.11 -4.99 -5.57
CA LEU A 176 -8.09 -3.95 -5.42
C LEU A 176 -8.76 -2.56 -5.42
N LEU A 177 -8.65 -1.84 -4.31
CA LEU A 177 -9.35 -0.57 -4.08
C LEU A 177 -8.36 0.51 -3.68
N ASN A 178 -8.42 1.66 -4.37
CA ASN A 178 -7.79 2.88 -3.88
C ASN A 178 -8.57 3.40 -2.67
N VAL A 179 -7.87 3.88 -1.63
CA VAL A 179 -8.50 4.48 -0.44
C VAL A 179 -9.23 5.80 -0.75
N THR A 180 -8.78 6.54 -1.77
CA THR A 180 -9.41 7.81 -2.20
C THR A 180 -10.19 7.69 -3.52
N ASN A 181 -10.93 8.73 -3.86
CA ASN A 181 -11.67 8.82 -5.11
C ASN A 181 -10.80 9.26 -6.31
N GLY A 182 -9.48 9.03 -6.22
CA GLY A 182 -8.53 9.34 -7.28
C GLY A 182 -7.83 10.69 -7.13
N GLU A 183 -8.17 11.49 -6.12
CA GLU A 183 -7.51 12.77 -5.86
C GLU A 183 -6.05 12.56 -5.45
N ASN A 184 -5.18 13.32 -6.09
CA ASN A 184 -3.75 13.28 -5.85
C ASN A 184 -3.38 14.08 -4.61
N ALA A 185 -2.43 13.57 -3.82
CA ALA A 185 -1.79 14.28 -2.72
C ALA A 185 -0.33 13.85 -2.60
N PHE A 186 0.47 14.68 -1.93
CA PHE A 186 1.90 14.46 -1.75
C PHE A 186 2.19 14.16 -0.29
N LEU A 187 2.76 13.00 -0.04
CA LEU A 187 3.13 12.59 1.31
C LEU A 187 4.37 13.37 1.76
N ALA A 188 4.30 13.96 2.94
CA ALA A 188 5.44 14.60 3.61
C ALA A 188 5.46 14.20 5.09
N ALA A 189 6.63 14.29 5.72
CA ALA A 189 6.79 13.98 7.14
C ALA A 189 7.54 15.09 7.87
N LEU A 190 7.17 15.31 9.14
CA LEU A 190 7.92 16.14 10.07
C LEU A 190 8.63 15.26 11.08
N ARG A 191 9.90 15.56 11.34
CA ARG A 191 10.70 14.92 12.38
C ARG A 191 10.70 15.72 13.67
N ARG A 192 11.03 15.03 14.76
CA ARG A 192 11.13 15.63 16.11
C ARG A 192 12.13 16.79 16.20
N ASP A 193 13.19 16.77 15.39
CA ASP A 193 14.20 17.83 15.32
C ASP A 193 13.77 19.04 14.48
N GLY A 194 12.58 19.00 13.86
CA GLY A 194 12.07 20.05 12.99
C GLY A 194 12.35 19.86 11.50
N SER A 195 13.21 18.91 11.13
CA SER A 195 13.49 18.62 9.72
C SER A 195 12.30 17.95 9.02
N LEU A 196 12.15 18.22 7.72
CA LEU A 196 11.07 17.70 6.90
C LEU A 196 11.56 16.60 5.97
N LEU A 197 10.69 15.66 5.61
CA LEU A 197 10.87 14.73 4.50
C LEU A 197 9.83 15.07 3.45
N ALA A 198 10.29 15.37 2.24
CA ALA A 198 9.45 16.00 1.21
C ALA A 198 8.58 15.00 0.45
N ASP A 199 8.93 13.72 0.49
CA ASP A 199 8.28 12.68 -0.29
C ASP A 199 8.40 11.28 0.34
N GLU A 200 7.73 10.30 -0.26
CA GLU A 200 7.73 8.90 0.19
C GLU A 200 9.13 8.28 0.10
N ALA A 201 9.90 8.61 -0.93
CA ALA A 201 11.27 8.10 -1.09
C ALA A 201 12.18 8.57 0.05
N GLU A 202 12.09 9.84 0.42
CA GLU A 202 12.78 10.40 1.58
C GLU A 202 12.28 9.83 2.91
N ILE A 203 11.05 9.31 3.00
CA ILE A 203 10.50 8.66 4.21
C ILE A 203 11.02 7.23 4.37
N VAL A 204 11.15 6.47 3.29
CA VAL A 204 11.58 5.06 3.33
C VAL A 204 13.09 4.86 3.20
N ALA A 205 13.84 5.89 2.77
CA ALA A 205 15.29 5.83 2.67
C ALA A 205 15.96 5.48 4.02
N PRO A 206 17.19 4.94 4.04
CA PRO A 206 17.92 4.74 5.29
C PRO A 206 18.04 6.07 6.06
N GLN A 207 17.33 6.18 7.17
CA GLN A 207 17.24 7.44 7.91
C GLN A 207 18.39 7.62 8.89
N GLY A 208 18.81 8.88 9.07
CA GLY A 208 19.53 9.33 10.25
C GLY A 208 18.69 9.17 11.54
N PRO A 209 19.18 9.58 12.71
CA PRO A 209 18.53 9.33 14.00
C PRO A 209 17.21 10.09 14.24
N GLY A 210 16.73 10.87 13.27
CA GLY A 210 15.53 11.69 13.39
C GLY A 210 14.24 10.88 13.38
N VAL A 211 13.50 10.87 14.49
CA VAL A 211 12.20 10.20 14.62
C VAL A 211 11.11 11.01 13.92
N ILE A 212 10.39 10.39 12.98
CA ILE A 212 9.21 10.98 12.34
C ILE A 212 8.11 11.15 13.39
N THR A 213 7.55 12.35 13.55
CA THR A 213 6.46 12.64 14.50
C THR A 213 5.11 12.74 13.81
N ASP A 214 5.06 13.33 12.62
CA ASP A 214 3.80 13.62 11.92
C ASP A 214 3.93 13.34 10.42
N LEU A 215 2.83 12.89 9.81
CA LEU A 215 2.66 12.70 8.38
C LEU A 215 1.58 13.66 7.87
N PHE A 216 1.77 14.15 6.65
CA PHE A 216 0.86 15.08 6.00
C PHE A 216 0.62 14.64 4.56
N LEU A 217 -0.63 14.78 4.11
CA LEU A 217 -0.99 14.70 2.71
C LEU A 217 -1.17 16.14 2.22
N LEU A 218 -0.23 16.64 1.42
CA LEU A 218 -0.20 18.03 0.93
C LEU A 218 -0.80 18.15 -0.46
N ARG A 219 -1.38 19.32 -0.78
CA ARG A 219 -1.93 19.63 -2.11
C ARG A 219 -0.86 19.70 -3.18
N GLU A 220 0.29 20.25 -2.82
CA GLU A 220 1.42 20.49 -3.70
C GLU A 220 2.66 19.77 -3.15
N PRO A 221 3.61 19.34 -4.01
CA PRO A 221 4.84 18.74 -3.54
C PRO A 221 5.68 19.77 -2.78
N LEU A 222 6.37 19.31 -1.74
CA LEU A 222 7.21 20.18 -0.92
C LEU A 222 8.53 20.49 -1.63
N GLY A 223 8.57 21.58 -2.40
CA GLY A 223 9.77 22.05 -3.08
C GLY A 223 10.85 22.55 -2.10
N ALA A 224 12.12 22.54 -2.55
CA ALA A 224 13.29 22.88 -1.72
C ALA A 224 13.17 24.25 -1.02
N ARG A 225 12.67 25.27 -1.72
CA ARG A 225 12.46 26.61 -1.13
C ARG A 225 11.43 26.56 0.00
N ARG A 226 10.26 25.95 -0.25
CA ARG A 226 9.18 25.88 0.75
C ARG A 226 9.61 25.06 1.97
N ARG A 227 10.36 23.99 1.74
CA ARG A 227 10.99 23.19 2.80
C ARG A 227 11.89 24.06 3.69
N ALA A 228 12.82 24.80 3.10
CA ALA A 228 13.74 25.67 3.85
C ALA A 228 13.00 26.76 4.65
N GLU A 229 11.95 27.35 4.07
CA GLU A 229 11.08 28.31 4.77
C GLU A 229 10.40 27.69 6.00
N LEU A 230 9.92 26.45 5.89
CA LEU A 230 9.23 25.73 6.96
C LEU A 230 10.18 25.19 8.04
N GLU A 231 11.38 24.73 7.67
CA GLU A 231 12.41 24.26 8.60
C GLU A 231 13.03 25.41 9.41
N ALA A 232 12.91 26.66 8.94
CA ALA A 232 13.32 27.85 9.70
C ALA A 232 12.33 28.24 10.82
N LEU A 233 11.13 27.65 10.84
CA LEU A 233 10.12 27.90 11.88
C LEU A 233 10.29 26.94 13.06
N PRO A 234 9.81 27.29 14.27
CA PRO A 234 9.68 26.32 15.35
C PRO A 234 8.83 25.11 14.92
N PRO A 235 9.18 23.86 15.30
CA PRO A 235 8.48 22.66 14.82
C PRO A 235 6.96 22.66 15.06
N ALA A 236 6.51 23.27 16.16
CA ALA A 236 5.09 23.42 16.46
C ALA A 236 4.35 24.30 15.44
N TRP A 237 5.00 25.35 14.94
CA TRP A 237 4.45 26.25 13.91
C TRP A 237 4.51 25.59 12.54
N THR A 238 5.60 24.89 12.21
CA THR A 238 5.70 24.07 10.99
C THR A 238 4.54 23.07 10.90
N ARG A 239 4.27 22.35 11.99
CA ARG A 239 3.14 21.42 12.09
C ARG A 239 1.80 22.08 11.80
N GLU A 240 1.54 23.25 12.39
CA GLU A 240 0.28 23.98 12.19
C GLU A 240 0.11 24.46 10.74
N VAL A 241 1.19 24.97 10.12
CA VAL A 241 1.17 25.37 8.71
C VAL A 241 0.86 24.17 7.81
N LEU A 242 1.55 23.04 7.99
CA LEU A 242 1.32 21.83 7.20
C LEU A 242 -0.10 21.26 7.38
N ARG A 243 -0.70 21.35 8.57
CA ARG A 243 -2.11 20.96 8.80
C ARG A 243 -3.10 21.81 8.01
N ARG A 244 -2.81 23.08 7.80
CA ARG A 244 -3.63 24.01 7.00
C ARG A 244 -3.45 23.82 5.50
N GLU A 245 -2.27 23.36 5.08
CA GLU A 245 -1.93 23.08 3.68
C GLU A 245 -2.35 21.67 3.22
N ARG A 246 -2.97 20.87 4.11
CA ARG A 246 -3.43 19.52 3.77
C ARG A 246 -4.30 19.50 2.52
N ALA A 247 -4.15 18.45 1.74
CA ALA A 247 -5.03 18.11 0.63
C ALA A 247 -6.42 17.75 1.14
N GLU A 248 -7.42 18.20 0.39
CA GLU A 248 -8.77 17.67 0.53
C GLU A 248 -8.85 16.42 -0.34
N VAL A 249 -9.03 15.27 0.30
CA VAL A 249 -9.16 13.99 -0.38
C VAL A 249 -10.51 13.38 -0.03
N THR A 250 -11.21 12.90 -1.05
CA THR A 250 -12.49 12.22 -0.88
C THR A 250 -12.21 10.72 -0.73
N PRO A 251 -12.78 10.02 0.25
CA PRO A 251 -12.64 8.58 0.33
C PRO A 251 -13.35 7.88 -0.83
N ASN A 252 -12.81 6.75 -1.27
CA ASN A 252 -13.51 5.87 -2.20
C ASN A 252 -14.71 5.22 -1.49
N PRO A 253 -15.96 5.43 -1.94
CA PRO A 253 -17.14 4.82 -1.30
C PRO A 253 -17.08 3.29 -1.30
N ARG A 254 -16.50 2.66 -2.33
CA ARG A 254 -16.33 1.19 -2.39
C ARG A 254 -15.29 0.70 -1.36
N ALA A 255 -14.27 1.49 -1.05
CA ALA A 255 -13.32 1.16 0.00
C ALA A 255 -13.97 1.26 1.39
N LEU A 256 -14.74 2.33 1.64
CA LEU A 256 -15.49 2.47 2.90
C LEU A 256 -16.55 1.37 3.08
N GLU A 257 -17.22 0.97 2.01
CA GLU A 257 -18.13 -0.18 2.01
C GLU A 257 -17.39 -1.47 2.34
N ALA A 258 -16.26 -1.77 1.67
CA ALA A 258 -15.45 -2.95 1.96
C ALA A 258 -14.97 -2.98 3.42
N ILE A 259 -14.63 -1.83 4.02
CA ILE A 259 -14.30 -1.73 5.45
C ILE A 259 -15.52 -2.05 6.32
N ARG A 260 -16.68 -1.45 6.02
CA ARG A 260 -17.90 -1.64 6.82
C ARG A 260 -18.42 -3.07 6.77
N ASP A 261 -18.32 -3.71 5.61
CA ASP A 261 -18.89 -5.04 5.39
C ASP A 261 -17.92 -6.19 5.69
N ALA A 262 -16.66 -5.89 6.02
CA ALA A 262 -15.67 -6.90 6.38
C ALA A 262 -16.06 -7.65 7.66
N ASP A 263 -15.78 -8.95 7.71
CA ASP A 263 -15.81 -9.79 8.91
C ASP A 263 -14.48 -9.72 9.68
N LEU A 264 -13.39 -9.45 8.95
CA LEU A 264 -12.05 -9.27 9.47
C LEU A 264 -11.38 -8.08 8.77
N ILE A 265 -10.85 -7.15 9.56
CA ILE A 265 -10.01 -6.07 9.07
C ILE A 265 -8.57 -6.31 9.50
N VAL A 266 -7.65 -6.22 8.54
CA VAL A 266 -6.22 -6.40 8.77
C VAL A 266 -5.50 -5.08 8.46
N TYR A 267 -4.84 -4.51 9.46
CA TYR A 267 -3.81 -3.51 9.22
C TYR A 267 -2.54 -4.28 8.86
N GLY A 268 -2.35 -4.48 7.55
CA GLY A 268 -1.35 -5.40 7.01
C GLY A 268 0.08 -4.97 7.35
N PRO A 269 1.04 -5.90 7.34
CA PRO A 269 2.45 -5.55 7.50
C PRO A 269 2.95 -4.78 6.27
N GLY A 270 3.97 -3.97 6.48
CA GLY A 270 4.56 -3.11 5.45
C GLY A 270 5.24 -1.89 6.08
N THR A 271 5.67 -0.95 5.23
CA THR A 271 6.24 0.34 5.63
C THR A 271 5.16 1.22 6.26
N PRO A 272 5.16 1.41 7.60
CA PRO A 272 4.04 2.07 8.26
C PRO A 272 3.86 3.52 7.80
N HIS A 273 4.94 4.29 7.64
CA HIS A 273 4.85 5.71 7.34
C HIS A 273 4.57 6.03 5.87
N SER A 274 4.90 5.14 4.94
CA SER A 274 4.63 5.35 3.51
C SER A 274 3.37 4.65 2.98
N SER A 275 3.02 3.48 3.52
CA SER A 275 1.96 2.65 2.95
C SER A 275 0.71 2.54 3.82
N LEU A 276 0.88 2.45 5.14
CA LEU A 276 -0.25 2.15 6.04
C LEU A 276 -0.86 3.42 6.61
N LEU A 277 -0.08 4.18 7.38
CA LEU A 277 -0.53 5.39 8.08
C LEU A 277 -1.12 6.45 7.13
N PRO A 278 -0.59 6.66 5.91
CA PRO A 278 -1.21 7.60 4.95
C PRO A 278 -2.63 7.19 4.55
N SER A 279 -2.95 5.90 4.54
CA SER A 279 -4.31 5.42 4.24
C SER A 279 -5.28 5.79 5.36
N TYR A 280 -4.82 5.79 6.61
CA TYR A 280 -5.64 6.08 7.81
C TYR A 280 -5.97 7.56 7.96
N LEU A 281 -5.16 8.44 7.35
CA LEU A 281 -5.44 9.88 7.26
C LEU A 281 -6.64 10.21 6.34
N THR A 282 -7.14 9.25 5.56
CA THR A 282 -8.26 9.50 4.65
C THR A 282 -9.56 9.70 5.44
N PRO A 283 -10.30 10.80 5.22
CA PRO A 283 -11.55 11.06 5.91
C PRO A 283 -12.54 9.89 5.80
N GLY A 284 -13.25 9.59 6.88
CA GLY A 284 -14.27 8.54 6.92
C GLY A 284 -13.74 7.12 7.12
N VAL A 285 -12.43 6.86 7.01
CA VAL A 285 -11.86 5.53 7.29
C VAL A 285 -12.08 5.11 8.73
N ALA A 286 -11.75 5.95 9.71
CA ALA A 286 -11.98 5.69 11.14
C ALA A 286 -13.46 5.42 11.46
N ASP A 287 -14.36 6.16 10.81
CA ASP A 287 -15.80 5.99 10.98
C ASP A 287 -16.32 4.69 10.36
N ALA A 288 -15.80 4.30 9.20
CA ALA A 288 -16.10 3.01 8.58
C ALA A 288 -15.59 1.85 9.47
N LEU A 289 -14.39 1.97 10.04
CA LEU A 289 -13.81 0.99 10.97
C LEU A 289 -14.61 0.84 12.26
N ALA A 290 -15.14 1.95 12.79
CA ALA A 290 -15.99 1.94 13.98
C ALA A 290 -17.35 1.26 13.72
N ARG A 291 -17.91 1.42 12.51
CA ARG A 291 -19.20 0.85 12.09
C ARG A 291 -19.10 -0.53 11.45
N SER A 292 -17.90 -1.10 11.38
CA SER A 292 -17.67 -2.35 10.66
C SER A 292 -18.37 -3.55 11.30
N ARG A 293 -18.86 -4.46 10.46
CA ARG A 293 -19.30 -5.81 10.85
C ARG A 293 -18.16 -6.63 11.43
N ALA A 294 -16.90 -6.23 11.28
CA ALA A 294 -15.78 -6.97 11.83
C ALA A 294 -15.72 -6.78 13.34
N ALA A 295 -15.75 -7.89 14.07
CA ALA A 295 -15.41 -7.90 15.49
C ALA A 295 -13.89 -7.84 15.70
N ALA A 296 -13.13 -8.35 14.72
CA ALA A 296 -11.68 -8.35 14.71
C ALA A 296 -11.13 -7.31 13.71
N LYS A 297 -10.44 -6.32 14.27
CA LYS A 297 -9.58 -5.34 13.62
C LYS A 297 -8.16 -5.60 14.12
N VAL A 298 -7.35 -6.26 13.31
CA VAL A 298 -6.08 -6.86 13.73
C VAL A 298 -4.91 -6.06 13.16
N PHE A 299 -4.07 -5.51 14.04
CA PHE A 299 -2.80 -4.92 13.67
C PHE A 299 -1.73 -6.01 13.56
N VAL A 300 -1.10 -6.16 12.40
CA VAL A 300 -0.07 -7.17 12.18
C VAL A 300 1.30 -6.53 12.27
N VAL A 301 2.09 -6.93 13.27
CA VAL A 301 3.45 -6.43 13.48
C VAL A 301 4.38 -6.99 12.40
N ASN A 302 5.26 -6.15 11.85
CA ASN A 302 6.29 -6.60 10.91
C ASN A 302 7.23 -7.62 11.56
N THR A 303 7.66 -8.65 10.80
CA THR A 303 8.67 -9.63 11.27
C THR A 303 10.12 -9.17 11.06
N ARG A 304 10.31 -7.99 10.47
CA ARG A 304 11.60 -7.32 10.25
C ARG A 304 11.48 -5.82 10.49
N GLY A 305 12.62 -5.19 10.73
CA GLY A 305 12.70 -3.74 10.84
C GLY A 305 12.44 -3.07 9.52
N ASP A 306 11.96 -1.84 9.63
CA ASP A 306 11.82 -0.94 8.50
C ASP A 306 12.55 0.37 8.82
N HIS A 307 13.09 1.02 7.80
CA HIS A 307 13.91 2.21 7.98
C HIS A 307 13.08 3.41 8.46
N ASP A 308 11.78 3.43 8.13
CA ASP A 308 10.84 4.49 8.50
C ASP A 308 10.38 4.43 9.97
N VAL A 309 10.60 3.29 10.66
CA VAL A 309 10.20 3.06 12.05
C VAL A 309 11.35 2.87 13.03
N ARG A 310 12.58 3.25 12.64
CA ARG A 310 13.75 3.16 13.53
C ARG A 310 13.48 3.83 14.88
N GLY A 311 13.70 3.06 15.95
CA GLY A 311 13.49 3.52 17.34
C GLY A 311 12.05 3.41 17.85
N LEU A 312 11.13 2.80 17.09
CA LEU A 312 9.77 2.51 17.53
C LEU A 312 9.61 1.03 17.86
N SER A 313 9.00 0.75 19.01
CA SER A 313 8.54 -0.58 19.40
C SER A 313 7.21 -0.93 18.70
N ALA A 314 6.82 -2.20 18.72
CA ALA A 314 5.53 -2.60 18.17
C ALA A 314 4.33 -1.89 18.86
N PRO A 315 4.30 -1.71 20.20
CA PRO A 315 3.33 -0.84 20.86
C PRO A 315 3.30 0.60 20.34
N ASP A 316 4.46 1.22 20.10
CA ASP A 316 4.50 2.60 19.57
C ASP A 316 3.84 2.70 18.18
N LEU A 317 3.93 1.64 17.36
CA LEU A 317 3.27 1.58 16.05
C LEU A 317 1.75 1.43 16.19
N VAL A 318 1.27 0.69 17.19
CA VAL A 318 -0.15 0.60 17.53
C VAL A 318 -0.66 1.97 17.98
N ASP A 319 0.05 2.64 18.88
CA ASP A 319 -0.32 3.97 19.38
C ASP A 319 -0.35 5.01 18.26
N ARG A 320 0.61 4.96 17.33
CA ARG A 320 0.60 5.79 16.13
C ARG A 320 -0.60 5.49 15.25
N THR A 321 -0.88 4.22 14.97
CA THR A 321 -2.04 3.83 14.17
C THR A 321 -3.33 4.38 14.75
N LEU A 322 -3.52 4.23 16.06
CA LEU A 322 -4.64 4.78 16.82
C LEU A 322 -4.71 6.32 16.75
N ALA A 323 -3.57 7.01 16.90
CA ALA A 323 -3.50 8.46 16.78
C ALA A 323 -3.87 8.97 15.37
N TYR A 324 -3.37 8.32 14.32
CA TYR A 324 -3.69 8.68 12.92
C TYR A 324 -5.15 8.38 12.56
N LEU A 325 -5.77 7.40 13.22
CA LEU A 325 -7.20 7.13 13.13
C LEU A 325 -8.06 8.06 14.01
N GLY A 326 -7.45 8.96 14.77
CA GLY A 326 -8.16 9.90 15.66
C GLY A 326 -8.77 9.23 16.90
N ASP A 327 -8.22 8.10 17.35
CA ASP A 327 -8.67 7.35 18.52
C ASP A 327 -7.49 6.93 19.42
N PRO A 328 -6.69 7.88 19.95
CA PRO A 328 -5.44 7.58 20.65
C PRO A 328 -5.61 6.75 21.93
N ARG A 329 -6.81 6.70 22.51
CA ARG A 329 -7.15 5.87 23.68
C ARG A 329 -7.88 4.57 23.30
N ASN A 330 -8.06 4.32 22.00
CA ASN A 330 -8.77 3.16 21.45
C ASN A 330 -10.20 2.99 21.99
N GLU A 331 -10.89 4.09 22.32
CA GLU A 331 -12.24 4.07 22.91
C GLU A 331 -13.27 3.55 21.89
N ARG A 332 -13.03 3.79 20.60
CA ARG A 332 -13.87 3.31 19.49
C ARG A 332 -13.47 1.90 19.05
N ARG A 333 -12.50 1.27 19.74
CA ARG A 333 -11.96 -0.06 19.44
C ARG A 333 -11.54 -0.18 17.98
N LEU A 334 -10.82 0.81 17.47
CA LEU A 334 -10.34 0.79 16.09
C LEU A 334 -9.24 -0.26 15.90
N VAL A 335 -8.50 -0.61 16.95
CA VAL A 335 -7.66 -1.81 17.00
C VAL A 335 -8.21 -2.72 18.09
N THR A 336 -8.52 -3.97 17.76
CA THR A 336 -9.06 -4.93 18.74
C THR A 336 -8.04 -5.98 19.13
N HIS A 337 -7.15 -6.31 18.20
CA HIS A 337 -6.13 -7.33 18.38
C HIS A 337 -4.83 -6.85 17.76
N VAL A 338 -3.71 -7.30 18.32
CA VAL A 338 -2.38 -7.15 17.76
C VAL A 338 -1.80 -8.54 17.58
N LEU A 339 -1.33 -8.85 16.37
CA LEU A 339 -0.72 -10.11 16.03
C LEU A 339 0.78 -9.89 15.77
N SER A 340 1.63 -10.53 16.56
CA SER A 340 3.09 -10.45 16.41
C SER A 340 3.73 -11.82 16.29
N HIS A 341 4.91 -11.87 15.66
CA HIS A 341 5.72 -13.08 15.70
C HIS A 341 6.22 -13.32 17.13
N ARG A 342 6.05 -14.55 17.62
CA ARG A 342 6.67 -15.04 18.85
C ARG A 342 8.09 -15.50 18.51
N ALA A 343 9.08 -14.67 18.80
CA ALA A 343 10.47 -15.06 18.69
C ALA A 343 10.79 -16.24 19.63
N PRO A 344 11.45 -17.31 19.15
CA PRO A 344 12.07 -18.28 20.05
C PRO A 344 13.35 -17.65 20.63
N ALA A 345 13.30 -17.19 21.88
CA ALA A 345 14.45 -16.70 22.67
C ALA A 345 15.15 -15.42 22.12
N PRO A 346 16.05 -14.76 22.90
CA PRO A 346 16.53 -13.38 22.67
C PRO A 346 17.32 -13.11 21.38
N ASP A 347 17.63 -14.14 20.58
CA ASP A 347 18.56 -14.07 19.46
C ASP A 347 17.88 -14.03 18.08
N ALA A 348 16.59 -13.66 18.03
CA ALA A 348 15.92 -13.41 16.76
C ALA A 348 16.62 -12.26 16.02
N PRO A 349 16.87 -12.39 14.70
CA PRO A 349 17.73 -11.49 13.95
C PRO A 349 17.29 -10.03 14.13
N GLY A 350 18.23 -9.22 14.63
CA GLY A 350 18.06 -7.83 14.98
C GLY A 350 17.59 -7.01 13.80
N ASP A 351 16.37 -6.47 13.93
CA ASP A 351 15.89 -5.21 13.34
C ASP A 351 14.35 -5.09 13.49
N ALA A 352 13.62 -6.19 13.73
CA ALA A 352 12.15 -6.15 13.92
C ALA A 352 11.70 -5.20 15.05
N PRO A 353 10.52 -4.56 14.95
CA PRO A 353 9.98 -3.73 16.02
C PRO A 353 9.91 -4.52 17.33
N ALA A 354 10.58 -4.03 18.36
CA ALA A 354 10.66 -4.73 19.64
C ALA A 354 9.26 -4.90 20.24
N VAL A 355 8.97 -6.09 20.77
CA VAL A 355 7.77 -6.37 21.56
C VAL A 355 8.18 -6.47 23.03
N PRO A 356 7.88 -5.48 23.88
CA PRO A 356 8.32 -5.50 25.28
C PRO A 356 7.74 -6.69 26.05
N TYR A 357 8.54 -7.31 26.93
CA TYR A 357 8.09 -8.46 27.73
C TYR A 357 6.79 -8.20 28.51
N GLY A 358 6.66 -7.01 29.11
CA GLY A 358 5.45 -6.65 29.84
C GLY A 358 4.18 -6.60 28.98
N VAL A 359 4.29 -6.49 27.65
CA VAL A 359 3.15 -6.60 26.73
C VAL A 359 2.80 -8.07 26.48
N LEU A 360 3.80 -8.93 26.31
CA LEU A 360 3.60 -10.37 26.14
C LEU A 360 2.99 -11.00 27.39
N ASP A 361 3.44 -10.61 28.58
CA ASP A 361 2.95 -11.12 29.86
C ASP A 361 1.51 -10.71 30.13
N ARG A 362 1.18 -9.43 29.86
CA ARG A 362 -0.20 -8.93 30.01
C ARG A 362 -1.14 -9.45 28.94
N GLY A 363 -0.63 -9.74 27.75
CA GLY A 363 -1.45 -10.15 26.60
C GLY A 363 -2.36 -9.04 26.09
N GLU A 364 -2.06 -7.77 26.37
CA GLU A 364 -2.83 -6.61 25.93
C GLU A 364 -2.00 -5.32 25.85
N TRP A 365 -2.43 -4.41 24.98
CA TRP A 365 -1.93 -3.04 24.87
C TRP A 365 -3.02 -2.10 24.35
N ALA A 366 -3.17 -0.92 24.94
CA ALA A 366 -4.18 0.08 24.55
C ALA A 366 -5.60 -0.50 24.38
N GLY A 367 -6.01 -1.45 25.24
CA GLY A 367 -7.31 -2.12 25.17
C GLY A 367 -7.47 -3.13 24.02
N ALA A 368 -6.41 -3.37 23.23
CA ALA A 368 -6.34 -4.43 22.23
C ALA A 368 -5.66 -5.67 22.81
N ARG A 369 -6.19 -6.86 22.48
CA ARG A 369 -5.59 -8.14 22.89
C ARG A 369 -4.34 -8.43 22.06
N TRP A 370 -3.25 -8.78 22.72
CA TRP A 370 -1.99 -9.11 22.09
C TRP A 370 -1.83 -10.62 21.92
N ILE A 371 -1.54 -11.06 20.69
CA ILE A 371 -1.42 -12.47 20.33
C ILE A 371 -0.06 -12.68 19.68
N GLY A 372 0.76 -13.53 20.31
CA GLY A 372 2.04 -13.97 19.76
C GLY A 372 1.92 -15.36 19.13
N ALA A 373 2.29 -15.50 17.85
CA ALA A 373 2.25 -16.76 17.11
C ALA A 373 3.54 -17.00 16.29
N ASP A 374 3.75 -18.21 15.81
CA ASP A 374 4.84 -18.47 14.85
C ASP A 374 4.40 -18.04 13.43
N LEU A 375 4.90 -16.88 13.01
CA LEU A 375 4.51 -16.18 11.80
C LEU A 375 5.67 -16.03 10.83
N ASP A 376 6.90 -16.33 11.23
CA ASP A 376 8.07 -16.01 10.42
C ASP A 376 8.36 -17.08 9.37
N HIS A 377 8.91 -16.68 8.23
CA HIS A 377 9.47 -17.56 7.24
C HIS A 377 10.70 -16.87 6.65
N PHE A 378 11.84 -17.02 7.35
CA PHE A 378 13.09 -16.36 6.99
C PHE A 378 12.96 -14.84 6.98
N GLY A 379 12.34 -14.24 8.00
CA GLY A 379 12.20 -12.80 8.15
C GLY A 379 11.08 -12.17 7.29
N VAL A 380 10.15 -12.97 6.78
CA VAL A 380 8.88 -12.46 6.21
C VAL A 380 7.72 -13.25 6.79
N HIS A 381 6.51 -12.67 6.77
CA HIS A 381 5.32 -13.40 7.21
C HIS A 381 5.08 -14.65 6.37
N HIS A 382 4.98 -15.81 7.03
CA HIS A 382 4.62 -17.08 6.41
C HIS A 382 3.16 -16.99 5.92
N PRO A 383 2.87 -17.21 4.62
CA PRO A 383 1.54 -17.07 4.05
C PRO A 383 0.44 -17.83 4.79
N GLY A 384 0.60 -19.15 4.94
CA GLY A 384 -0.41 -20.03 5.55
C GLY A 384 -0.63 -19.74 7.04
N ARG A 385 0.43 -19.85 7.85
CA ARG A 385 0.37 -19.63 9.31
C ARG A 385 -0.20 -18.27 9.71
N THR A 386 0.18 -17.22 8.99
CA THR A 386 -0.34 -15.87 9.28
C THR A 386 -1.82 -15.75 8.92
N ALA A 387 -2.24 -16.30 7.78
CA ALA A 387 -3.65 -16.32 7.40
C ALA A 387 -4.51 -17.14 8.36
N GLU A 388 -4.03 -18.31 8.78
CA GLU A 388 -4.68 -19.18 9.76
C GLU A 388 -4.86 -18.47 11.11
N ALA A 389 -3.80 -17.84 11.63
CA ALA A 389 -3.87 -17.08 12.88
C ALA A 389 -4.89 -15.94 12.80
N LEU A 390 -4.92 -15.20 11.69
CA LEU A 390 -5.86 -14.11 11.46
C LEU A 390 -7.32 -14.59 11.38
N LEU A 391 -7.56 -15.72 10.71
CA LEU A 391 -8.90 -16.32 10.61
C LEU A 391 -9.39 -16.87 11.95
N ALA A 392 -8.49 -17.45 12.76
CA ALA A 392 -8.82 -17.89 14.12
C ALA A 392 -9.24 -16.71 15.02
N ILE A 393 -8.56 -15.56 14.94
CA ILE A 393 -8.92 -14.34 15.69
C ILE A 393 -10.32 -13.84 15.30
N ARG A 394 -10.67 -13.93 14.01
CA ARG A 394 -12.01 -13.55 13.54
C ARG A 394 -13.10 -14.37 14.22
N ASP A 395 -12.90 -15.68 14.36
CA ASP A 395 -13.88 -16.58 14.95
C ASP A 395 -14.07 -16.34 16.46
N GLU A 396 -12.99 -16.02 17.20
CA GLU A 396 -13.08 -15.62 18.60
C GLU A 396 -13.96 -14.37 18.77
N ALA A 397 -13.76 -13.36 17.92
CA ALA A 397 -14.44 -12.10 18.01
C ALA A 397 -15.93 -12.22 17.60
N ALA A 398 -16.27 -13.12 16.67
CA ALA A 398 -17.65 -13.44 16.33
C ALA A 398 -18.41 -14.09 17.51
N LEU A 399 -17.76 -15.04 18.20
CA LEU A 399 -18.34 -15.69 19.38
C LEU A 399 -18.58 -14.72 20.54
N ALA A 400 -17.69 -13.74 20.72
CA ALA A 400 -17.84 -12.71 21.77
C ALA A 400 -19.05 -11.78 21.56
N ARG A 401 -19.60 -11.69 20.35
CA ARG A 401 -20.79 -10.87 20.03
C ARG A 401 -22.12 -11.60 20.16
N ALA A 402 -22.10 -12.94 20.12
CA ALA A 402 -23.29 -13.77 20.23
C ALA A 402 -23.69 -14.05 21.70
N ARG A 403 -22.84 -13.63 22.65
CA ARG A 403 -23.09 -13.62 24.09
C ARG A 403 -23.46 -12.22 24.52
#